data_AF-A0A8T7ELK7-F1
#
_entry.id   AF-A0A8T7ELK7-F1
#
_cell.length_a   1.000
_cell.length_b   1.000
_cell.length_c   1.000
_cell.angle_alpha   90.00
_cell.angle_beta   90.00
_cell.angle_gamma   90.00
#
_symmetry.space_group_name_H-M   'P 1'
#
loop_
_entity.id
_entity.type
_entity.pdbx_description
1 polymer ?
#
loop_
_entity_poly.entity_id
_entity_poly.type
_entity_poly.pdbx_seq_one_letter_code
_entity_poly.pdbx_strand_id
1 'polypeptide(L)'
;MLLPGIRIGYVISDSKHHQRILRVKQSADISTSGLNQRAIHLMLERGVMSQQLERNNREFRRRRDVAVVAARKHFPPGTQFRTPQGGLYLWVRFPNQGPTAAELVSNGCSAWSPATLSGMCSSPGRPIRIRYA
;
A
#
# COMPACT_ATOMS: atom_id res chain seq x y z
N MET A 1 -9.07 -5.19 1.00
CA MET A 1 -9.00 -4.32 -0.19
C MET A 1 -10.19 -4.61 -1.08
N LEU A 2 -10.99 -3.60 -1.41
CA LEU A 2 -12.10 -3.70 -2.37
C LEU A 2 -11.48 -3.51 -3.76
N LEU A 3 -11.30 -4.59 -4.50
CA LEU A 3 -10.95 -4.66 -5.94
C LEU A 3 -10.35 -3.37 -6.54
N PRO A 4 -9.01 -3.21 -6.65
CA PRO A 4 -8.40 -1.98 -7.17
C PRO A 4 -8.85 -1.59 -8.58
N GLY A 5 -9.38 -2.56 -9.36
CA GLY A 5 -9.91 -2.36 -10.70
C GLY A 5 -11.27 -1.65 -10.78
N ILE A 6 -12.03 -1.53 -9.69
CA ILE A 6 -13.37 -0.88 -9.72
C ILE A 6 -13.25 0.66 -9.82
N ARG A 7 -12.08 1.22 -9.50
CA ARG A 7 -11.76 2.66 -9.60
C ARG A 7 -12.76 3.56 -8.85
N ILE A 8 -13.23 3.12 -7.69
CA ILE A 8 -14.06 3.94 -6.80
C ILE A 8 -13.24 4.43 -5.61
N GLY A 9 -13.35 5.72 -5.34
CA GLY A 9 -12.86 6.38 -4.13
C GLY A 9 -13.89 7.41 -3.66
N TYR A 10 -13.79 7.79 -2.40
CA TYR A 10 -14.60 8.85 -1.82
C TYR A 10 -13.70 9.91 -1.19
N VAL A 11 -14.22 11.11 -1.04
CA VAL A 11 -13.55 12.23 -0.37
C VAL A 11 -14.51 12.85 0.62
N ILE A 12 -14.04 13.12 1.83
CA ILE A 12 -14.76 13.88 2.85
C ILE A 12 -14.12 15.27 2.88
N SER A 13 -14.93 16.31 2.75
CA SER A 13 -14.46 17.69 2.64
C SER A 13 -15.46 18.63 3.31
N ASP A 14 -14.99 19.76 3.81
CA ASP A 14 -15.83 20.83 4.34
C ASP A 14 -16.59 21.58 3.23
N SER A 15 -17.62 22.33 3.62
CA SER A 15 -18.50 23.03 2.70
C SER A 15 -17.78 24.02 1.78
N LYS A 16 -16.68 24.64 2.24
CA LYS A 16 -15.93 25.63 1.46
C LYS A 16 -15.18 24.99 0.30
N HIS A 17 -14.63 23.80 0.51
CA HIS A 17 -13.84 23.10 -0.52
C HIS A 17 -14.68 22.16 -1.39
N HIS A 18 -15.86 21.73 -0.90
CA HIS A 18 -16.74 20.81 -1.62
C HIS A 18 -17.08 21.28 -3.04
N GLN A 19 -17.53 22.53 -3.20
CA GLN A 19 -17.89 23.10 -4.50
C GLN A 19 -16.70 23.15 -5.46
N ARG A 20 -15.50 23.44 -4.95
CA ARG A 20 -14.29 23.48 -5.76
C ARG A 20 -13.90 22.08 -6.24
N ILE A 21 -13.97 21.09 -5.36
CA ILE A 21 -13.66 19.68 -5.69
C ILE A 21 -14.66 19.15 -6.73
N LEU A 22 -15.95 19.45 -6.57
CA LEU A 22 -16.98 19.05 -7.53
C LEU A 22 -16.73 19.62 -8.93
N ARG A 23 -16.42 20.92 -9.05
CA ARG A 23 -16.11 21.53 -10.35
C ARG A 23 -14.91 20.85 -11.01
N VAL A 24 -13.83 20.63 -10.26
CA VAL A 24 -12.64 19.93 -10.78
C VAL A 24 -13.00 18.51 -11.23
N LYS A 25 -13.81 17.78 -10.44
CA LYS A 25 -14.25 16.42 -10.79
C LYS A 25 -15.12 16.38 -12.04
N GLN A 26 -16.03 17.33 -12.21
CA GLN A 26 -16.88 17.44 -13.38
C GLN A 26 -16.06 17.75 -14.63
N SER A 27 -15.08 18.65 -14.53
CA SER A 27 -14.16 18.95 -15.64
C SER A 27 -13.24 17.78 -15.99
N ALA A 28 -12.85 16.95 -15.00
CA ALA A 28 -11.95 15.84 -15.23
C ALA A 28 -12.64 14.60 -15.84
N ASP A 29 -13.77 14.18 -15.25
CA ASP A 29 -14.35 12.86 -15.56
C ASP A 29 -15.88 12.89 -15.68
N ILE A 30 -16.53 14.07 -15.64
CA ILE A 30 -18.00 14.28 -15.65
C ILE A 30 -18.74 13.54 -14.52
N SER A 31 -18.78 12.20 -14.57
CA SER A 31 -19.37 11.33 -13.57
C SER A 31 -18.54 10.05 -13.36
N THR A 32 -18.60 9.47 -12.16
CA THR A 32 -18.05 8.14 -11.90
C THR A 32 -19.04 7.08 -12.36
N SER A 33 -18.57 5.93 -12.87
CA SER A 33 -19.44 4.82 -13.33
C SER A 33 -20.58 4.49 -12.35
N GLY A 34 -21.82 4.74 -12.79
CA GLY A 34 -23.03 4.46 -12.00
C GLY A 34 -23.22 2.98 -11.70
N LEU A 35 -22.83 2.11 -12.64
CA LEU A 35 -22.85 0.66 -12.46
C LEU A 35 -21.94 0.23 -11.29
N ASN A 36 -20.71 0.74 -11.25
CA ASN A 36 -19.76 0.43 -10.19
C ASN A 36 -20.25 0.96 -8.84
N GLN A 37 -20.85 2.17 -8.82
CA GLN A 37 -21.43 2.74 -7.61
C GLN A 37 -22.60 1.88 -7.09
N ARG A 38 -23.48 1.41 -7.98
CA ARG A 38 -24.60 0.53 -7.62
C ARG A 38 -24.12 -0.82 -7.10
N ALA A 39 -23.09 -1.40 -7.72
CA ALA A 39 -22.50 -2.66 -7.26
C ALA A 39 -21.93 -2.55 -5.84
N ILE A 40 -21.18 -1.47 -5.54
CA ILE A 40 -20.65 -1.22 -4.19
C ILE A 40 -21.78 -0.97 -3.20
N HIS A 41 -22.79 -0.20 -3.57
CA HIS A 41 -23.94 0.05 -2.71
C HIS A 41 -24.66 -1.25 -2.31
N LEU A 42 -24.92 -2.16 -3.26
CA LEU A 42 -25.50 -3.47 -2.94
C LEU A 42 -24.57 -4.32 -2.06
N MET A 43 -23.26 -4.24 -2.23
CA MET A 43 -22.28 -4.96 -1.42
C MET A 43 -22.21 -4.43 0.02
N LEU A 44 -22.41 -3.13 0.20
CA LEU A 44 -22.52 -2.46 1.50
C LEU A 44 -23.82 -2.85 2.21
N GLU A 45 -24.97 -2.73 1.52
CA GLU A 45 -26.27 -3.09 2.08
C GLU A 45 -26.34 -4.55 2.54
N ARG A 46 -25.74 -5.46 1.76
CA ARG A 46 -25.71 -6.89 2.08
C ARG A 46 -24.63 -7.27 3.10
N GLY A 47 -23.84 -6.33 3.62
CA GLY A 47 -22.77 -6.58 4.60
C GLY A 47 -21.55 -7.37 4.08
N VAL A 48 -21.54 -7.73 2.78
CA VAL A 48 -20.47 -8.51 2.14
C VAL A 48 -19.14 -7.75 2.18
N MET A 49 -19.19 -6.42 2.14
CA MET A 49 -17.99 -5.58 2.25
C MET A 49 -17.25 -5.79 3.57
N SER A 50 -17.96 -5.83 4.70
CA SER A 50 -17.36 -6.04 6.02
C SER A 50 -16.69 -7.41 6.12
N GLN A 51 -17.37 -8.46 5.66
CA GLN A 51 -16.83 -9.83 5.63
C GLN A 51 -15.55 -9.93 4.77
N GLN A 52 -15.56 -9.31 3.59
CA GLN A 52 -14.40 -9.30 2.70
C GLN A 52 -13.24 -8.49 3.30
N LEU A 53 -13.52 -7.39 4.00
CA LEU A 53 -12.50 -6.61 4.70
C LEU A 53 -11.85 -7.43 5.81
N GLU A 54 -12.64 -8.12 6.62
CA GLU A 54 -12.12 -8.98 7.68
C GLU A 54 -11.26 -10.13 7.13
N ARG A 55 -11.74 -10.82 6.09
CA ARG A 55 -10.97 -11.88 5.41
C ARG A 55 -9.62 -11.37 4.91
N ASN A 56 -9.64 -10.23 4.21
CA ASN A 56 -8.42 -9.60 3.71
C ASN A 56 -7.49 -9.18 4.85
N ASN A 57 -8.03 -8.61 5.93
CA ASN A 57 -7.25 -8.19 7.08
C ASN A 57 -6.57 -9.37 7.77
N ARG A 58 -7.26 -10.52 7.90
CA ARG A 58 -6.66 -11.76 8.43
C ARG A 58 -5.50 -12.24 7.57
N GLU A 59 -5.70 -12.29 6.25
CA GLU A 59 -4.67 -12.74 5.31
C GLU A 59 -3.46 -11.80 5.28
N PHE A 60 -3.68 -10.49 5.22
CA PHE A 60 -2.57 -9.52 5.24
C PHE A 60 -1.82 -9.50 6.57
N ARG A 61 -2.50 -9.71 7.71
CA ARG A 61 -1.82 -9.90 9.00
C ARG A 61 -0.92 -11.13 8.97
N ARG A 62 -1.43 -12.27 8.48
CA ARG A 62 -0.65 -13.51 8.35
C ARG A 62 0.60 -13.29 7.48
N ARG A 63 0.44 -12.67 6.31
CA ARG A 63 1.57 -12.36 5.41
C ARG A 63 2.58 -11.41 6.04
N ARG A 64 2.10 -10.37 6.74
CA ARG A 64 2.94 -9.43 7.50
C ARG A 64 3.78 -10.18 8.53
N ASP A 65 3.16 -11.06 9.32
CA ASP A 65 3.84 -11.75 10.41
C ASP A 65 4.92 -12.70 9.87
N VAL A 66 4.62 -13.41 8.77
CA VAL A 66 5.62 -14.23 8.05
C VAL A 66 6.77 -13.36 7.53
N ALA A 67 6.47 -12.21 6.92
CA ALA A 67 7.49 -11.29 6.41
C ALA A 67 8.37 -10.71 7.54
N VAL A 68 7.78 -10.42 8.72
CA VAL A 68 8.51 -9.96 9.91
C VAL A 68 9.42 -11.06 10.45
N VAL A 69 8.95 -12.30 10.54
CA VAL A 69 9.78 -13.44 10.97
C VAL A 69 10.93 -13.68 10.00
N ALA A 70 10.66 -13.66 8.69
CA ALA A 70 11.69 -13.78 7.65
C ALA A 70 12.71 -12.63 7.73
N ALA A 71 12.25 -11.40 7.92
CA ALA A 71 13.11 -10.23 8.12
C ALA A 71 14.04 -10.40 9.34
N ARG A 72 13.52 -10.87 10.48
CA ARG A 72 14.36 -11.13 11.67
C ARG A 72 15.40 -12.23 11.46
N LYS A 73 15.06 -13.25 10.66
CA LYS A 73 15.93 -14.41 10.43
C LYS A 73 17.03 -14.14 9.41
N HIS A 74 16.73 -13.35 8.37
CA HIS A 74 17.60 -13.23 7.19
C HIS A 74 18.27 -11.87 7.06
N PHE A 75 17.83 -10.83 7.78
CA PHE A 75 18.48 -9.51 7.65
C PHE A 75 19.76 -9.42 8.48
N PRO A 76 20.76 -8.68 7.96
CA PRO A 76 22.03 -8.50 8.65
C PRO A 76 21.84 -7.77 9.99
N PRO A 77 22.72 -8.03 10.98
CA PRO A 77 22.68 -7.34 12.25
C PRO A 77 22.81 -5.82 12.05
N GLY A 78 22.07 -5.05 12.84
CA GLY A 78 21.97 -3.59 12.69
C GLY A 78 20.84 -3.10 11.77
N THR A 79 20.06 -4.01 11.18
CA THR A 79 18.87 -3.65 10.40
C THR A 79 17.74 -3.19 11.33
N GLN A 80 17.21 -2.00 11.07
CA GLN A 80 16.10 -1.42 11.83
C GLN A 80 14.81 -1.50 11.01
N PHE A 81 13.77 -2.11 11.57
CA PHE A 81 12.42 -2.07 10.99
C PHE A 81 11.37 -2.10 12.10
N ARG A 82 10.20 -1.51 11.81
CA ARG A 82 9.06 -1.52 12.72
C ARG A 82 7.96 -2.39 12.13
N THR A 83 7.33 -3.22 12.98
CA THR A 83 6.17 -4.01 12.58
C THR A 83 5.01 -3.06 12.27
N PRO A 84 4.51 -2.99 11.02
CA PRO A 84 3.45 -2.07 10.66
C PRO A 84 2.13 -2.55 11.25
N GLN A 85 1.33 -1.64 11.80
CA GLN A 85 -0.02 -1.98 12.30
C GLN A 85 -1.03 -2.19 11.15
N GLY A 86 -0.71 -1.73 9.95
CA GLY A 86 -1.53 -1.92 8.75
C GLY A 86 -0.77 -1.56 7.47
N GLY A 87 -1.43 -1.77 6.32
CA GLY A 87 -0.86 -1.54 4.99
C GLY A 87 -0.38 -2.82 4.33
N LEU A 88 0.43 -2.66 3.28
CA LEU A 88 0.92 -3.74 2.40
C LEU A 88 2.45 -3.79 2.33
N TYR A 89 3.12 -2.96 3.13
CA TYR A 89 4.54 -2.71 3.03
C TYR A 89 5.24 -2.74 4.38
N LEU A 90 6.44 -3.28 4.40
CA LEU A 90 7.38 -3.25 5.52
C LEU A 90 8.49 -2.24 5.19
N TRP A 91 8.75 -1.31 6.12
CA TRP A 91 9.82 -0.33 5.98
C TRP A 91 11.05 -0.78 6.75
N VAL A 92 12.18 -0.90 6.05
CA VAL A 92 13.41 -1.49 6.56
C VAL A 92 14.58 -0.56 6.28
N ARG A 93 15.36 -0.23 7.31
CA ARG A 93 16.58 0.56 7.21
C ARG A 93 17.77 -0.35 7.48
N PHE A 94 18.61 -0.52 6.46
CA PHE A 94 19.86 -1.26 6.57
C PHE A 94 20.97 -0.36 7.16
N PRO A 95 21.98 -0.95 7.83
CA PRO A 95 23.16 -0.21 8.28
C PRO A 95 23.94 0.36 7.08
N ASN A 96 24.79 1.37 7.31
CA ASN A 96 25.54 2.07 6.25
C ASN A 96 26.52 1.17 5.47
N GLN A 97 26.86 0.00 6.01
CA GLN A 97 27.69 -1.04 5.37
C GLN A 97 26.85 -2.23 4.84
N GLY A 98 25.52 -2.12 4.90
CA GLY A 98 24.61 -3.15 4.39
C GLY A 98 24.38 -3.04 2.88
N PRO A 99 23.78 -4.07 2.27
CA PRO A 99 23.54 -4.09 0.82
C PRO A 99 22.65 -2.91 0.40
N THR A 100 23.04 -2.24 -0.68
CA THR A 100 22.28 -1.12 -1.23
C THR A 100 21.00 -1.63 -1.87
N ALA A 101 19.93 -0.82 -1.88
CA ALA A 101 18.65 -1.17 -2.51
C ALA A 101 18.79 -1.68 -3.96
N ALA A 102 19.79 -1.19 -4.69
CA ALA A 102 20.09 -1.63 -6.05
C ALA A 102 20.63 -3.07 -6.12
N GLU A 103 21.50 -3.47 -5.18
CA GLU A 103 22.12 -4.81 -5.14
C GLU A 103 21.12 -5.90 -4.76
N LEU A 104 20.13 -5.57 -3.93
CA LEU A 104 19.06 -6.51 -3.56
C LEU A 104 18.13 -6.81 -4.75
N VAL A 105 18.00 -5.87 -5.69
CA VAL A 105 17.12 -6.00 -6.86
C VAL A 105 17.80 -6.79 -7.97
N SER A 106 19.11 -6.60 -8.16
CA SER A 106 19.89 -7.35 -9.15
C SER A 106 20.00 -8.84 -8.79
N ASN A 107 19.97 -9.21 -7.51
CA ASN A 107 20.10 -10.59 -7.03
C ASN A 107 18.81 -11.42 -7.12
N GLY A 108 17.88 -11.07 -8.03
CA GLY A 108 16.68 -11.88 -8.31
C GLY A 108 15.58 -11.80 -7.25
N CYS A 109 15.67 -10.87 -6.30
CA CYS A 109 14.65 -10.63 -5.30
C CYS A 109 13.50 -9.79 -5.89
N SER A 110 12.70 -10.37 -6.79
CA SER A 110 11.62 -9.71 -7.54
C SER A 110 10.48 -9.12 -6.69
N ALA A 111 10.41 -9.47 -5.40
CA ALA A 111 9.49 -8.87 -4.43
C ALA A 111 9.94 -7.50 -3.88
N TRP A 112 11.17 -7.09 -4.19
CA TRP A 112 11.78 -5.86 -3.72
C TRP A 112 11.68 -4.82 -4.82
N SER A 113 10.62 -4.03 -4.81
CA SER A 113 10.57 -2.87 -5.69
C SER A 113 11.39 -1.75 -5.04
N PRO A 114 12.54 -1.36 -5.60
CA PRO A 114 13.17 -0.11 -5.21
C PRO A 114 12.15 0.96 -5.57
N ALA A 115 11.78 1.78 -4.59
CA ALA A 115 10.69 2.74 -4.67
C ALA A 115 10.56 3.33 -6.08
N THR A 116 9.42 3.10 -6.74
CA THR A 116 9.09 3.71 -8.02
C THR A 116 9.14 5.23 -7.86
N LEU A 117 10.29 5.77 -8.23
CA LEU A 117 10.60 7.08 -8.80
C LEU A 117 9.69 8.24 -8.41
N SER A 118 10.12 8.97 -7.39
CA SER A 118 10.25 10.43 -7.49
C SER A 118 11.48 10.87 -6.69
N GLY A 119 12.63 10.91 -7.39
CA GLY A 119 13.75 11.82 -7.10
C GLY A 119 14.71 11.54 -5.94
N MET A 120 14.81 10.33 -5.36
CA MET A 120 15.50 10.18 -4.06
C MET A 120 16.29 8.87 -3.83
N CYS A 121 16.77 8.17 -4.85
CA CYS A 121 17.48 6.88 -4.69
C CYS A 121 18.96 6.95 -5.08
N SER A 122 19.85 7.34 -4.17
CA SER A 122 21.29 6.99 -4.25
C SER A 122 22.10 7.28 -2.98
N SER A 123 21.49 7.44 -1.79
CA SER A 123 22.25 7.72 -0.56
C SER A 123 22.23 6.53 0.41
N PRO A 124 23.38 6.13 0.98
CA PRO A 124 23.45 5.07 2.01
C PRO A 124 22.56 5.41 3.21
N GLY A 125 21.87 4.40 3.76
CA GLY A 125 21.11 4.52 5.01
C GLY A 125 19.64 4.97 4.89
N ARG A 126 19.05 5.03 3.68
CA ARG A 126 17.62 5.30 3.47
C ARG A 126 16.73 4.06 3.68
N PRO A 127 15.49 4.22 4.18
CA PRO A 127 14.58 3.10 4.40
C PRO A 127 14.05 2.55 3.07
N ILE A 128 14.16 1.23 2.89
CA ILE A 128 13.65 0.43 1.79
C ILE A 128 12.24 -0.06 2.11
N ARG A 129 11.38 -0.13 1.09
CA ARG A 129 10.00 -0.60 1.22
C ARG A 129 9.84 -1.99 0.59
N ILE A 130 9.50 -2.98 1.40
CA ILE A 130 9.28 -4.37 0.96
C ILE A 130 7.77 -4.63 0.92
N ARG A 131 7.26 -5.16 -0.19
CA ARG A 131 5.85 -5.57 -0.29
C ARG A 131 5.69 -7.00 0.22
N TYR A 132 4.65 -7.23 1.03
CA TYR A 132 4.27 -8.58 1.49
C TYR A 132 2.84 -8.98 1.09
N ALA A 133 2.17 -8.12 0.32
CA ALA A 133 0.82 -8.32 -0.17
C ALA A 133 0.78 -9.22 -1.40
#